data_AF-A0A7X6R7F6-F1
#
_entry.id   AF-A0A7X6R7F6-F1
#
_cell.length_a   1.000
_cell.length_b   1.000
_cell.length_c   1.000
_cell.angle_alpha   90.00
_cell.angle_beta   90.00
_cell.angle_gamma   90.00
#
_symmetry.space_group_name_H-M   'P 1'
#
loop_
_entity.id
_entity.type
_entity.pdbx_description
1 polymer ?
#
loop_
_entity_poly.entity_id
_entity_poly.type
_entity_poly.pdbx_seq_one_letter_code
_entity_poly.pdbx_strand_id
1 'polypeptide(L)'
;MSLLGILLQGRDEEVEAEAWYRRAADTGDARAMSLLGSLLQGRDEEVEAEAWYRRAVDTGDTNAMALLGSLLQERGDEAEAEVWYRRAVDAGDTDAMRWLGILLQRGSSRAEAEFWYRRAAAAGDTDAMALLGSLLQESGEEAEAEVWYHRATDAKPTGFYFESRS
;
A
#
# COMPACT_ATOMS: atom_id res chain seq x y z
N MET A 1 5.67 13.31 31.90
CA MET A 1 4.95 13.51 30.61
C MET A 1 3.86 12.45 30.58
N SER A 2 2.60 12.83 30.80
CA SER A 2 1.47 11.89 30.88
C SER A 2 1.03 11.43 29.47
N LEU A 3 0.54 10.20 29.35
CA LEU A 3 -0.02 9.65 28.10
C LEU A 3 -1.09 10.57 27.49
N LEU A 4 -1.88 11.24 28.34
CA LEU A 4 -2.85 12.25 27.93
C LEU A 4 -2.22 13.44 27.19
N GLY A 5 -1.03 13.89 27.61
CA GLY A 5 -0.32 14.98 26.93
C GLY A 5 0.16 14.59 25.53
N ILE A 6 0.64 13.36 25.35
CA ILE A 6 1.07 12.83 24.04
C ILE A 6 -0.13 12.69 23.10
N LEU A 7 -1.26 12.19 23.61
CA LEU A 7 -2.50 12.04 22.82
C LEU A 7 -3.09 13.39 22.40
N LEU A 8 -3.10 14.38 23.29
CA LEU A 8 -3.58 15.72 22.96
C LEU A 8 -2.65 16.41 21.96
N GLN A 9 -1.34 16.31 22.15
CA GLN A 9 -0.36 16.89 21.23
C GLN A 9 -0.47 16.27 19.83
N GLY A 10 -0.56 14.94 19.73
CA GLY A 10 -0.73 14.26 18.44
C GLY A 10 -2.03 14.69 17.74
N ARG A 11 -3.12 14.86 18.51
CA ARG A 11 -4.40 15.36 17.96
C ARG A 11 -4.30 16.79 17.45
N ASP A 12 -3.60 17.66 18.16
CA ASP A 12 -3.43 19.06 17.73
C ASP A 12 -2.57 19.14 16.46
N GLU A 13 -1.47 18.39 16.39
CA GLU A 13 -0.62 18.27 15.19
C GLU A 13 -1.39 17.74 13.98
N GLU A 14 -2.29 16.77 14.21
CA GLU A 14 -3.12 16.18 13.16
C GLU A 14 -4.17 17.16 12.61
N VAL A 15 -4.80 17.96 13.48
CA VAL A 15 -5.76 19.01 13.06
C VAL A 15 -5.04 20.12 12.26
N GLU A 16 -3.84 20.50 12.68
CA GLU A 16 -3.03 21.47 11.94
C GLU A 16 -2.60 20.92 10.57
N ALA A 17 -2.17 19.66 10.52
CA ALA A 17 -1.81 18.98 9.27
C ALA A 17 -3.01 18.90 8.30
N GLU A 18 -4.19 18.53 8.79
CA GLU A 18 -5.43 18.49 8.00
C GLU A 18 -5.75 19.86 7.39
N ALA A 19 -5.70 20.93 8.20
CA ALA A 19 -5.97 22.28 7.71
C ALA A 19 -4.99 22.70 6.62
N TRP A 20 -3.72 22.31 6.76
CA TRP A 20 -2.69 22.55 5.75
C TRP A 20 -2.95 21.75 4.47
N TYR A 21 -3.24 20.45 4.59
CA TYR A 21 -3.56 19.60 3.44
C TYR A 21 -4.80 20.08 2.71
N ARG A 22 -5.89 20.43 3.41
CA ARG A 22 -7.11 20.98 2.80
C ARG A 22 -6.81 22.24 1.99
N ARG A 23 -6.05 23.18 2.56
CA ARG A 23 -5.71 24.42 1.86
C ARG A 23 -4.90 24.15 0.57
N ALA A 24 -3.93 23.24 0.63
CA ALA A 24 -3.14 22.89 -0.54
C ALA A 24 -3.95 22.10 -1.58
N ALA A 25 -4.77 21.15 -1.14
CA ALA A 25 -5.67 20.36 -1.97
C ALA A 25 -6.70 21.25 -2.69
N ASP A 26 -7.26 22.26 -2.02
CA ASP A 26 -8.17 23.24 -2.62
C ASP A 26 -7.51 24.05 -3.73
N THR A 27 -6.19 24.27 -3.66
CA THR A 27 -5.40 24.93 -4.71
C THR A 27 -4.97 24.02 -5.86
N GLY A 28 -5.33 22.73 -5.81
CA GLY A 28 -5.02 21.77 -6.86
C GLY A 28 -3.77 20.93 -6.62
N ASP A 29 -3.20 20.94 -5.41
CA ASP A 29 -2.05 20.10 -5.08
C ASP A 29 -2.47 18.63 -4.97
N ALA A 30 -2.12 17.86 -6.00
CA ALA A 30 -2.35 16.42 -6.14
C ALA A 30 -1.89 15.61 -4.91
N ARG A 31 -0.68 15.89 -4.41
CA ARG A 31 -0.11 15.17 -3.28
C ARG A 31 -0.86 15.52 -1.99
N ALA A 32 -1.24 16.78 -1.80
CA ALA A 32 -2.04 17.18 -0.65
C ALA A 32 -3.42 16.53 -0.66
N MET A 33 -4.04 16.34 -1.83
CA MET A 33 -5.30 15.59 -1.96
C MET A 33 -5.13 14.14 -1.50
N SER A 34 -4.07 13.46 -1.96
CA SER A 34 -3.76 12.09 -1.53
C SER A 34 -3.50 11.98 -0.02
N LEU A 35 -2.72 12.91 0.56
CA LEU A 35 -2.45 12.93 1.99
C LEU A 35 -3.70 13.21 2.82
N LEU A 36 -4.55 14.13 2.36
CA LEU A 36 -5.84 14.41 3.00
C LEU A 36 -6.77 13.19 2.92
N GLY A 37 -6.83 12.52 1.77
CA GLY A 37 -7.59 11.28 1.61
C GLY A 37 -7.15 10.20 2.58
N SER A 38 -5.83 10.00 2.74
CA SER A 38 -5.29 9.00 3.69
C SER A 38 -5.56 9.35 5.14
N LEU A 39 -5.52 10.64 5.49
CA LEU A 39 -5.88 11.10 6.82
C LEU A 39 -7.35 10.80 7.14
N LEU A 40 -8.25 11.12 6.20
CA LEU A 40 -9.69 10.90 6.35
C LEU A 40 -10.04 9.41 6.39
N GLN A 41 -9.40 8.58 5.56
CA GLN A 41 -9.55 7.13 5.60
C GLN A 41 -9.12 6.55 6.95
N GLY A 42 -8.01 7.02 7.53
CA GLY A 42 -7.58 6.61 8.88
C GLY A 42 -8.54 6.99 10.02
N ARG A 43 -9.55 7.82 9.74
CA ARG A 43 -10.63 8.20 10.65
C ARG A 43 -11.99 7.60 10.27
N ASP A 44 -12.00 6.63 9.36
CA ASP A 44 -13.21 6.01 8.81
C ASP A 44 -14.13 7.01 8.07
N GLU A 45 -13.59 8.16 7.61
CA GLU A 45 -14.30 9.17 6.81
C GLU A 45 -14.23 8.85 5.31
N GLU A 46 -14.58 7.60 4.96
CA GLU A 46 -14.32 6.99 3.65
C GLU A 46 -14.89 7.77 2.46
N VAL A 47 -16.08 8.36 2.59
CA VAL A 47 -16.75 9.09 1.50
C VAL A 47 -15.97 10.34 1.12
N GLU A 48 -15.46 11.09 2.10
CA GLU A 48 -14.64 12.28 1.84
C GLU A 48 -13.25 11.87 1.33
N ALA A 49 -12.67 10.80 1.90
CA ALA A 49 -11.41 10.23 1.41
C ALA A 49 -11.47 9.85 -0.07
N GLU A 50 -12.53 9.13 -0.49
CA GLU A 50 -12.75 8.74 -1.88
C GLU A 50 -12.82 9.95 -2.82
N ALA A 51 -13.53 11.00 -2.40
CA ALA A 51 -13.66 12.22 -3.19
C ALA A 51 -12.29 12.89 -3.42
N TRP A 52 -11.43 12.92 -2.39
CA TRP A 52 -10.09 13.47 -2.51
C TRP A 52 -9.17 12.61 -3.36
N TYR A 53 -9.19 11.29 -3.19
CA TYR A 53 -8.40 10.39 -4.05
C TYR A 53 -8.80 10.49 -5.51
N ARG A 54 -10.10 10.51 -5.82
CA ARG A 54 -10.56 10.69 -7.21
C ARG A 54 -10.10 12.02 -7.80
N ARG A 55 -10.17 13.10 -7.02
CA ARG A 55 -9.65 14.40 -7.45
C ARG A 55 -8.13 14.38 -7.68
N ALA A 56 -7.38 13.70 -6.82
CA ALA A 56 -5.94 13.51 -6.99
C ALA A 56 -5.63 12.75 -8.29
N VAL A 57 -6.35 11.66 -8.57
CA VAL A 57 -6.27 10.92 -9.83
C VAL A 57 -6.55 11.83 -11.04
N ASP A 58 -7.59 12.65 -10.97
CA ASP A 58 -7.94 13.58 -12.05
C ASP A 58 -6.86 14.65 -12.30
N THR A 59 -6.06 14.97 -11.28
CA THR A 59 -4.88 15.85 -11.42
C THR A 59 -3.61 15.14 -11.91
N GLY A 60 -3.68 13.82 -12.13
CA GLY A 60 -2.57 13.00 -12.61
C GLY A 60 -1.72 12.35 -11.51
N ASP A 61 -2.19 12.33 -10.25
CA ASP A 61 -1.53 11.56 -9.19
C ASP A 61 -1.73 10.07 -9.43
N THR A 62 -0.67 9.39 -9.86
CA THR A 62 -0.70 7.94 -10.09
C THR A 62 -0.77 7.15 -8.78
N ASN A 63 -0.21 7.68 -7.69
CA ASN A 63 -0.23 7.00 -6.39
C ASN A 63 -1.64 6.99 -5.79
N ALA A 64 -2.43 8.02 -6.08
CA ALA A 64 -3.83 8.09 -5.68
C ALA A 64 -4.68 6.93 -6.24
N MET A 65 -4.28 6.32 -7.35
CA MET A 65 -4.98 5.15 -7.91
C MET A 65 -4.87 3.94 -6.98
N ALA A 66 -3.69 3.65 -6.44
CA ALA A 66 -3.50 2.55 -5.49
C ALA A 66 -4.21 2.82 -4.16
N LEU A 67 -4.17 4.07 -3.68
CA LEU A 67 -4.87 4.48 -2.46
C LEU A 67 -6.40 4.35 -2.59
N LEU A 68 -6.95 4.77 -3.74
CA LEU A 68 -8.36 4.57 -4.05
C LEU A 68 -8.73 3.08 -4.12
N GLY A 69 -7.86 2.26 -4.72
CA GLY A 69 -8.01 0.80 -4.71
C GLY A 69 -8.07 0.21 -3.30
N SER A 70 -7.19 0.65 -2.40
CA SER A 70 -7.16 0.21 -1.00
C SER A 70 -8.45 0.57 -0.26
N LEU A 71 -8.89 1.81 -0.38
CA LEU A 71 -10.14 2.27 0.24
C LEU A 71 -11.34 1.43 -0.22
N LEU A 72 -11.47 1.21 -1.53
CA LEU A 72 -12.55 0.40 -2.09
C LEU A 72 -12.48 -1.05 -1.63
N GLN A 73 -11.28 -1.62 -1.54
CA GLN A 73 -11.08 -2.97 -1.03
C GLN A 73 -11.46 -3.09 0.45
N GLU A 74 -11.12 -2.11 1.29
CA GLU A 74 -11.50 -2.08 2.71
C GLU A 74 -13.02 -2.01 2.89
N ARG A 75 -13.71 -1.28 2.01
CA ARG A 75 -15.18 -1.21 1.98
C ARG A 75 -15.86 -2.46 1.39
N GLY A 76 -15.08 -3.35 0.75
CA GLY A 76 -15.59 -4.57 0.12
C GLY A 76 -16.01 -4.42 -1.35
N ASP A 77 -15.72 -3.29 -1.99
CA ASP A 77 -15.96 -3.04 -3.41
C ASP A 77 -14.83 -3.61 -4.28
N GLU A 78 -14.58 -4.92 -4.15
CA GLU A 78 -13.41 -5.60 -4.74
C GLU A 78 -13.30 -5.43 -6.26
N ALA A 79 -14.42 -5.42 -6.98
CA ALA A 79 -14.42 -5.26 -8.44
C ALA A 79 -13.93 -3.86 -8.88
N GLU A 80 -14.31 -2.80 -8.16
CA GLU A 80 -13.82 -1.46 -8.46
C GLU A 80 -12.38 -1.29 -7.99
N ALA A 81 -12.02 -1.85 -6.83
CA ALA A 81 -10.64 -1.89 -6.34
C ALA A 81 -9.69 -2.52 -7.37
N GLU A 82 -10.08 -3.64 -7.99
CA GLU A 82 -9.27 -4.30 -9.02
C GLU A 82 -9.00 -3.38 -10.21
N VAL A 83 -10.01 -2.63 -10.68
CA VAL A 83 -9.87 -1.67 -11.78
C VAL A 83 -8.83 -0.61 -11.43
N TRP A 84 -8.87 -0.08 -10.21
CA TRP A 84 -7.93 0.95 -9.77
C TRP A 84 -6.51 0.45 -9.56
N TYR A 85 -6.34 -0.74 -8.99
CA TYR A 85 -5.02 -1.35 -8.88
C TYR A 85 -4.40 -1.66 -10.24
N ARG A 86 -5.18 -2.18 -11.20
CA ARG A 86 -4.69 -2.39 -12.58
C ARG A 86 -4.25 -1.09 -13.24
N ARG A 87 -5.02 -0.01 -13.07
CA ARG A 87 -4.63 1.32 -13.58
C ARG A 87 -3.35 1.83 -12.93
N ALA A 88 -3.18 1.65 -11.63
CA ALA A 88 -1.95 2.02 -10.93
C ALA A 88 -0.74 1.24 -11.49
N VAL A 89 -0.88 -0.07 -11.69
CA VAL A 89 0.15 -0.91 -12.33
C VAL A 89 0.48 -0.43 -13.74
N ASP A 90 -0.53 -0.12 -14.55
CA ASP A 90 -0.35 0.41 -15.92
C ASP A 90 0.34 1.78 -15.92
N ALA A 91 0.15 2.56 -14.85
CA ALA A 91 0.83 3.84 -14.62
C ALA A 91 2.26 3.69 -14.05
N GLY A 92 2.69 2.46 -13.77
CA GLY A 92 4.05 2.15 -13.29
C GLY A 92 4.19 2.03 -11.77
N ASP A 93 3.09 2.04 -11.02
CA ASP A 93 3.12 1.74 -9.58
C ASP A 93 3.42 0.25 -9.37
N THR A 94 4.61 -0.04 -8.86
CA THR A 94 5.06 -1.41 -8.58
C THR A 94 4.43 -1.97 -7.32
N ASP A 95 4.09 -1.13 -6.34
CA ASP A 95 3.48 -1.57 -5.08
C ASP A 95 2.03 -2.01 -5.32
N ALA A 96 1.35 -1.40 -6.28
CA ALA A 96 0.03 -1.81 -6.73
C ALA A 96 -0.02 -3.27 -7.24
N MET A 97 1.08 -3.83 -7.73
CA MET A 97 1.14 -5.24 -8.14
C MET A 97 0.94 -6.17 -6.95
N ARG A 98 1.51 -5.85 -5.78
CA ARG A 98 1.31 -6.61 -4.55
C ARG A 98 -0.15 -6.55 -4.11
N TRP A 99 -0.73 -5.36 -4.10
CA TRP A 99 -2.13 -5.16 -3.68
C TRP A 99 -3.12 -5.89 -4.60
N LEU A 100 -2.88 -5.85 -5.91
CA LEU A 100 -3.64 -6.62 -6.89
C LEU A 100 -3.54 -8.13 -6.63
N GLY A 101 -2.35 -8.64 -6.30
CA GLY A 101 -2.16 -10.03 -5.91
C GLY A 101 -2.97 -10.42 -4.67
N ILE A 102 -2.96 -9.58 -3.63
CA ILE A 102 -3.74 -9.80 -2.39
C ILE A 102 -5.23 -9.85 -2.68
N LEU A 103 -5.74 -8.91 -3.49
CA LEU A 103 -7.14 -8.86 -3.87
C LEU A 103 -7.57 -10.13 -4.62
N LEU A 104 -6.80 -10.54 -5.62
CA LEU A 104 -7.10 -11.73 -6.45
C LEU A 104 -7.00 -13.04 -5.68
N GLN A 105 -6.12 -13.12 -4.68
CA GLN A 105 -6.02 -14.28 -3.80
C GLN A 105 -7.32 -14.46 -2.98
N ARG A 106 -7.95 -13.37 -2.54
CA ARG A 106 -9.26 -13.39 -1.84
C ARG A 106 -10.40 -13.73 -2.79
N GLY A 107 -10.39 -13.16 -3.99
CA GLY A 107 -11.39 -13.37 -5.05
C GLY A 107 -11.35 -14.74 -5.74
N SER A 108 -10.50 -15.68 -5.29
CA SER A 108 -10.31 -17.04 -5.83
C SER A 108 -9.54 -17.16 -7.16
N SER A 109 -8.80 -16.14 -7.60
CA SER A 109 -7.91 -16.22 -8.77
C SER A 109 -6.46 -16.49 -8.35
N ARG A 110 -6.20 -17.68 -7.78
CA ARG A 110 -4.88 -18.05 -7.24
C ARG A 110 -3.74 -17.89 -8.26
N ALA A 111 -3.91 -18.41 -9.47
CA ALA A 111 -2.88 -18.36 -10.51
C ALA A 111 -2.55 -16.92 -10.92
N GLU A 112 -3.54 -16.03 -10.88
CA GLU A 112 -3.35 -14.63 -11.21
C GLU A 112 -2.71 -13.86 -10.05
N ALA A 113 -3.09 -14.19 -8.81
CA ALA A 113 -2.40 -13.67 -7.62
C ALA A 113 -0.90 -14.04 -7.66
N GLU A 114 -0.58 -15.29 -7.96
CA GLU A 114 0.79 -15.78 -8.12
C GLU A 114 1.56 -15.02 -9.21
N PHE A 115 0.92 -14.76 -10.36
CA PHE A 115 1.49 -13.97 -11.44
C PHE A 115 1.87 -12.56 -10.97
N TRP A 116 0.98 -11.88 -10.26
CA TRP A 116 1.24 -10.53 -9.77
C TRP A 116 2.28 -10.50 -8.65
N TYR A 117 2.26 -11.47 -7.72
CA TYR A 117 3.29 -11.59 -6.70
C TYR A 117 4.68 -11.84 -7.29
N ARG A 118 4.81 -12.70 -8.31
CA ARG A 118 6.09 -12.89 -9.02
C ARG A 118 6.59 -11.59 -9.65
N ARG A 119 5.69 -10.80 -10.23
CA ARG A 119 6.06 -9.53 -10.87
C ARG A 119 6.50 -8.48 -9.85
N ALA A 120 5.78 -8.34 -8.74
CA ALA A 120 6.14 -7.47 -7.62
C ALA A 120 7.47 -7.89 -6.98
N ALA A 121 7.65 -9.19 -6.73
CA ALA A 121 8.89 -9.76 -6.20
C ALA A 121 10.08 -9.51 -7.14
N ALA A 122 9.89 -9.64 -8.46
CA ALA A 122 10.92 -9.32 -9.45
C ALA A 122 11.27 -7.82 -9.50
N ALA A 123 10.33 -6.95 -9.12
CA ALA A 123 10.56 -5.51 -8.95
C ALA A 123 11.24 -5.16 -7.61
N GLY A 124 11.47 -6.14 -6.73
CA GLY A 124 12.16 -5.96 -5.45
C GLY A 124 11.24 -5.80 -4.25
N ASP A 125 9.91 -5.97 -4.39
CA ASP A 125 8.99 -5.91 -3.26
C ASP A 125 9.19 -7.12 -2.35
N THR A 126 9.76 -6.86 -1.16
CA THR A 126 10.06 -7.90 -0.16
C THR A 126 8.83 -8.53 0.45
N ASP A 127 7.73 -7.77 0.57
CA ASP A 127 6.48 -8.30 1.10
C ASP A 127 5.83 -9.22 0.06
N ALA A 128 5.88 -8.85 -1.22
CA ALA A 128 5.43 -9.72 -2.30
C ALA A 128 6.25 -11.01 -2.41
N MET A 129 7.56 -10.98 -2.16
CA MET A 129 8.39 -12.19 -2.07
C MET A 129 7.89 -13.12 -0.96
N ALA A 130 7.59 -12.58 0.23
CA ALA A 130 7.08 -13.37 1.34
C ALA A 130 5.67 -13.93 1.06
N LEU A 131 4.79 -13.12 0.44
CA LEU A 131 3.44 -13.56 0.03
C LEU A 131 3.51 -14.66 -1.04
N LEU A 132 4.43 -14.54 -2.01
CA LEU A 132 4.68 -15.58 -3.00
C LEU A 132 5.19 -16.87 -2.35
N GLY A 133 6.12 -16.79 -1.40
CA GLY A 133 6.60 -17.94 -0.65
C GLY A 133 5.47 -18.66 0.08
N SER A 134 4.61 -17.92 0.79
CA SER A 134 3.43 -18.47 1.45
C SER A 134 2.49 -19.15 0.46
N LEU A 135 2.24 -18.50 -0.69
CA LEU A 135 1.40 -19.06 -1.73
C LEU A 135 1.98 -20.38 -2.23
N LEU A 136 3.24 -20.43 -2.65
CA LEU A 136 3.89 -21.63 -3.17
C LEU A 136 3.94 -22.78 -2.15
N GLN A 137 4.13 -22.47 -0.87
CA GLN A 137 4.08 -23.45 0.19
C GLN A 137 2.70 -24.13 0.28
N GLU A 138 1.61 -23.36 0.12
CA GLU A 138 0.25 -23.92 0.08
C GLU A 138 0.00 -24.83 -1.14
N SER A 139 0.72 -24.64 -2.27
CA SER A 139 0.66 -25.56 -3.43
C SER A 139 1.60 -26.76 -3.32
N GLY A 140 2.38 -26.86 -2.24
CA GLY A 140 3.37 -27.93 -2.06
C GLY A 140 4.68 -27.70 -2.84
N GLU A 141 4.92 -26.47 -3.32
CA GLU A 141 6.13 -26.06 -4.03
C GLU A 141 7.18 -25.55 -3.03
N GLU A 142 7.46 -26.36 -2.00
CA GLU A 142 8.27 -25.95 -0.83
C GLU A 142 9.68 -25.45 -1.19
N ALA A 143 10.33 -26.09 -2.17
CA ALA A 143 11.68 -25.69 -2.59
C ALA A 143 11.70 -24.28 -3.23
N GLU A 144 10.68 -23.92 -4.01
CA GLU A 144 10.59 -22.58 -4.59
C GLU A 144 10.17 -21.56 -3.52
N ALA A 145 9.26 -21.94 -2.61
CA ALA A 145 8.87 -21.10 -1.48
C ALA A 145 10.08 -20.69 -0.63
N GLU A 146 10.97 -21.63 -0.31
CA GLU A 146 12.18 -21.37 0.47
C GLU A 146 13.09 -20.32 -0.21
N VAL A 147 13.27 -20.42 -1.52
CA VAL A 147 14.06 -19.44 -2.29
C VAL A 147 13.50 -18.03 -2.17
N TRP A 148 12.18 -17.87 -2.24
CA TRP A 148 11.53 -16.57 -2.11
C TRP A 148 11.58 -16.01 -0.69
N TYR A 149 11.47 -16.86 0.33
CA TYR A 149 11.66 -16.42 1.72
C TYR A 149 13.09 -15.92 1.98
N HIS A 150 14.12 -16.64 1.53
CA HIS A 150 15.51 -16.19 1.67
C HIS A 150 15.75 -14.85 0.96
N ARG A 151 15.20 -14.67 -0.24
CA ARG A 151 15.28 -13.38 -0.93
C ARG A 151 14.59 -12.25 -0.16
N ALA A 152 13.43 -12.52 0.45
CA ALA A 152 12.72 -11.55 1.26
C ALA A 152 13.53 -11.13 2.50
N THR A 153 14.28 -12.05 3.12
CA THR A 153 15.14 -11.75 4.27
C THR A 153 16.40 -11.02 3.88
N ASP A 154 17.04 -11.39 2.77
CA ASP A 154 18.29 -10.77 2.30
C ASP A 154 18.07 -9.35 1.77
N ALA A 155 16.89 -9.07 1.23
CA ALA A 155 16.52 -7.76 0.71
C ALA A 155 16.19 -6.74 1.83
N LYS A 156 15.80 -7.20 3.03
CA LYS A 156 15.80 -6.32 4.21
C LYS A 156 17.26 -6.13 4.60
N PRO A 157 17.83 -4.90 4.54
CA PRO A 157 19.22 -4.71 4.92
C PRO A 157 19.39 -5.22 6.36
N THR A 158 20.10 -6.32 6.49
CA THR A 158 20.52 -6.87 7.77
C THR A 158 21.37 -5.78 8.43
N GLY A 159 20.77 -5.11 9.40
CA GLY A 159 21.39 -3.98 10.08
C GLY A 159 22.78 -4.35 10.59
N PHE A 160 23.74 -3.47 10.34
CA PHE A 160 24.99 -3.26 11.08
C PHE A 160 25.32 -4.35 12.13
N TYR A 161 25.91 -5.46 11.70
CA TYR A 161 26.83 -6.18 12.56
C TYR A 161 28.15 -5.41 12.54
N PHE A 162 28.32 -4.48 13.50
CA PHE A 162 29.65 -4.03 13.87
C PHE A 162 30.40 -5.26 14.40
N GLU A 163 31.26 -5.84 13.56
CA GLU A 163 32.39 -6.63 14.04
C GLU A 163 33.29 -5.69 14.85
N SER A 164 33.13 -5.64 16.16
CA SER A 164 34.20 -5.18 17.04
C SER A 164 35.21 -6.32 17.19
N ARG A 165 36.03 -6.51 16.15
CA ARG A 165 37.38 -7.03 16.33
C ARG A 165 38.26 -5.89 16.81
N SER A 166 38.59 -5.88 18.09
CA SER A 166 39.94 -5.93 18.69
C SER A 166 39.92 -5.46 20.14
#